data_AF-A0A920NMS3-F1
#
_entry.id   AF-A0A920NMS3-F1
#
_cell.length_a   1.000
_cell.length_b   1.000
_cell.length_c   1.000
_cell.angle_alpha   90.00
_cell.angle_beta   90.00
_cell.angle_gamma   90.00
#
_symmetry.space_group_name_H-M   'P 1'
#
loop_
_entity.id
_entity.type
_entity.pdbx_description
1 polymer ?
#
loop_
_entity_poly.entity_id
_entity_poly.type
_entity_poly.pdbx_seq_one_letter_code
_entity_poly.pdbx_strand_id
1 'polypeptide(L)'
;MGRRFPRGIRIETEEENLWRYASVLPSNITKKKISLGEGWTPLLPIGNNVYVKNETVNPTGSFKDRGMAMAVTMAKAQNLKKFVYHLRVMRAYPLLPIAKQQGLIVLYFCRKQYRKTL
;
A
#
# COMPACT_ATOMS: atom_id res chain seq x y z
N MET A 1 24.17 2.53 17.52
CA MET A 1 24.09 3.59 16.48
C MET A 1 22.66 4.07 16.37
N GLY A 2 22.31 5.19 17.02
CA GLY A 2 20.97 5.77 16.96
C GLY A 2 20.72 6.41 15.60
N ARG A 3 19.65 6.00 14.90
CA ARG A 3 19.25 6.64 13.65
C ARG A 3 18.72 8.03 13.98
N ARG A 4 19.49 9.06 13.64
CA ARG A 4 19.13 10.47 13.86
C ARG A 4 18.20 10.90 12.72
N PHE A 5 16.89 10.88 12.98
CA PHE A 5 15.90 11.37 12.02
C PHE A 5 15.90 12.92 11.98
N PRO A 6 15.62 13.54 10.82
CA PRO A 6 15.32 14.97 10.74
C PRO A 6 14.29 15.39 11.80
N ARG A 7 14.49 16.56 12.42
CA ARG A 7 13.62 17.08 13.49
C ARG A 7 12.15 17.06 13.04
N GLY A 8 11.30 16.30 13.76
CA GLY A 8 9.84 16.26 13.53
C GLY A 8 9.28 14.97 12.92
N ILE A 9 10.12 14.05 12.42
CA ILE A 9 9.63 12.75 11.91
C ILE A 9 9.41 11.79 13.08
N ARG A 10 8.15 11.40 13.29
CA ARG A 10 7.75 10.38 14.29
C ARG A 10 7.57 9.04 13.59
N ILE A 11 8.12 7.98 14.15
CA ILE A 11 8.00 6.62 13.63
C ILE A 11 7.24 5.81 14.66
N GLU A 12 6.10 5.28 14.25
CA GLU A 12 5.26 4.43 15.10
C GLU A 12 5.86 3.03 15.11
N THR A 13 6.75 2.75 16.06
CA THR A 13 7.56 1.52 16.04
C THR A 13 6.77 0.25 16.28
N GLU A 14 5.56 0.37 16.83
CA GLU A 14 4.61 -0.71 17.07
C GLU A 14 3.89 -1.16 15.78
N GLU A 15 3.92 -0.33 14.73
CA GLU A 15 3.30 -0.65 13.45
C GLU A 15 4.30 -1.34 12.51
N GLU A 16 3.88 -2.48 11.96
CA GLU A 16 4.63 -3.28 10.99
C GLU A 16 4.04 -3.15 9.57
N ASN A 17 3.57 -1.96 9.22
CA ASN A 17 2.96 -1.69 7.92
C ASN A 17 3.33 -0.27 7.43
N LEU A 18 2.71 0.18 6.34
CA LEU A 18 2.89 1.52 5.77
C LEU A 18 2.74 2.64 6.81
N TRP A 19 1.80 2.49 7.74
CA TRP A 19 1.41 3.51 8.72
C TRP A 19 2.44 3.74 9.82
N ARG A 20 3.48 2.89 9.91
CA ARG A 20 4.71 3.16 10.67
C ARG A 20 5.30 4.54 10.38
N TYR A 21 5.10 5.02 9.15
CA TYR A 21 5.63 6.30 8.66
C TYR A 21 4.54 7.38 8.53
N ALA A 22 3.45 7.29 9.30
CA ALA A 22 2.33 8.22 9.20
C ALA A 22 2.71 9.70 9.31
N SER A 23 3.79 10.05 10.01
CA SER A 23 4.25 11.43 10.18
C SER A 23 4.74 12.10 8.89
N VAL A 24 5.13 11.32 7.88
CA VAL A 24 5.57 11.83 6.56
C VAL A 24 4.51 11.62 5.47
N LEU A 25 3.38 11.01 5.82
CA LEU A 25 2.22 10.87 4.94
C LEU A 25 1.30 12.09 5.14
N PRO A 26 0.42 12.41 4.16
CA PRO A 26 -0.54 13.48 4.28
C PRO A 26 -1.41 13.32 5.54
N SER A 27 -1.34 14.31 6.43
CA SER A 27 -1.91 14.29 7.78
C SER A 27 -3.44 14.36 7.79
N ASN A 28 -4.06 14.80 6.69
CA ASN A 28 -5.51 14.88 6.54
C ASN A 28 -6.21 13.51 6.39
N ILE A 29 -5.44 12.41 6.31
CA ILE A 29 -5.94 11.09 5.89
C ILE A 29 -5.70 10.00 6.95
N THR A 30 -4.82 10.27 7.91
CA THR A 30 -4.38 9.33 8.96
C THR A 30 -5.46 8.99 10.00
N LYS A 31 -6.65 9.60 9.97
CA LYS A 31 -7.80 9.21 10.80
C LYS A 31 -8.55 7.98 10.27
N LYS A 32 -8.41 7.65 8.98
CA LYS A 32 -9.10 6.53 8.33
C LYS A 32 -8.10 5.57 7.68
N LYS A 33 -7.03 5.22 8.40
CA LYS A 33 -5.98 4.29 7.92
C LYS A 33 -6.63 2.99 7.47
N ILE A 34 -6.52 2.67 6.18
CA ILE A 34 -6.89 1.36 5.63
C ILE A 34 -5.58 0.63 5.35
N SER A 35 -5.47 -0.59 5.86
CA SER A 35 -4.28 -1.42 5.76
C SER A 35 -4.69 -2.87 5.55
N LEU A 36 -3.89 -3.62 4.81
CA LEU A 36 -3.91 -5.09 4.83
C LEU A 36 -2.64 -5.65 5.48
N GLY A 37 -1.85 -4.82 6.14
CA GLY A 37 -0.53 -5.18 6.64
C GLY A 37 0.56 -5.04 5.58
N GLU A 38 0.35 -4.21 4.56
CA GLU A 38 1.37 -3.94 3.57
C GLU A 38 2.54 -3.16 4.16
N GLY A 39 3.74 -3.52 3.75
CA GLY A 39 4.97 -2.91 4.21
C GLY A 39 5.74 -3.78 5.18
N TRP A 40 6.66 -3.13 5.92
CA TRP A 40 7.62 -3.77 6.84
C TRP A 40 8.27 -5.08 6.35
N THR A 41 8.40 -5.21 5.03
CA THR A 41 8.91 -6.42 4.38
C THR A 41 10.38 -6.68 4.72
N PRO A 42 10.84 -7.94 4.67
CA PRO A 42 12.21 -8.25 5.04
C PRO A 42 13.23 -7.66 4.06
N LEU A 43 14.38 -7.27 4.58
CA LEU A 43 15.56 -6.89 3.82
C LEU A 43 16.54 -8.07 3.87
N LEU A 44 16.62 -8.83 2.79
CA LEU A 44 17.35 -10.09 2.72
C LEU A 44 18.77 -9.84 2.18
N PRO A 45 19.85 -10.27 2.86
CA PRO A 45 21.19 -10.20 2.32
C PRO A 45 21.36 -11.23 1.20
N ILE A 46 22.02 -10.85 0.09
CA ILE A 46 22.33 -11.76 -1.02
C ILE A 46 23.83 -11.80 -1.37
N GLY A 47 24.69 -11.25 -0.51
CA GLY A 47 26.15 -11.22 -0.65
C GLY A 47 26.72 -9.79 -0.72
N ASN A 48 28.02 -9.61 -0.49
CA ASN A 48 28.80 -8.37 -0.69
C ASN A 48 28.05 -7.02 -0.49
N ASN A 49 27.48 -6.79 0.70
CA ASN A 49 26.72 -5.56 1.00
C ASN A 49 25.53 -5.28 0.05
N VAL A 50 25.06 -6.30 -0.67
CA VAL A 50 23.88 -6.28 -1.53
C VAL A 50 22.71 -6.89 -0.76
N TYR A 51 21.59 -6.18 -0.80
CA TYR A 51 20.37 -6.57 -0.13
C TYR A 51 19.18 -6.51 -1.09
N VAL A 52 18.28 -7.47 -0.94
CA VAL A 52 16.99 -7.49 -1.63
C VAL A 52 15.90 -7.07 -0.64
N LYS A 53 15.19 -6.00 -0.98
CA LYS A 53 13.95 -5.65 -0.28
C LYS A 53 12.83 -6.53 -0.83
N ASN A 54 12.43 -7.55 -0.08
CA ASN A 54 11.51 -8.56 -0.58
C ASN A 54 10.05 -8.09 -0.50
N GLU A 55 9.59 -7.32 -1.50
CA GLU A 55 8.21 -6.83 -1.56
C GLU A 55 7.19 -7.88 -2.01
N THR A 56 7.60 -9.12 -2.30
CA THR A 56 6.68 -10.19 -2.72
C THR A 56 5.87 -10.77 -1.56
N VAL A 57 6.20 -10.43 -0.31
CA VAL A 57 5.46 -10.87 0.88
C VAL A 57 4.37 -9.89 1.31
N ASN A 58 4.17 -8.79 0.57
CA ASN A 58 3.00 -7.95 0.77
C ASN A 58 1.71 -8.74 0.46
N PRO A 59 0.54 -8.32 0.98
CA PRO A 59 -0.72 -9.04 0.86
C PRO A 59 -1.10 -9.53 -0.55
N THR A 60 -0.71 -8.79 -1.60
CA THR A 60 -0.99 -9.14 -3.00
C THR A 60 0.25 -9.48 -3.81
N GLY A 61 1.39 -9.63 -3.12
CA GLY A 61 2.64 -10.05 -3.71
C GLY A 61 3.41 -8.94 -4.42
N SER A 62 3.16 -7.67 -4.07
CA SER A 62 3.80 -6.54 -4.74
C SER A 62 3.95 -5.30 -3.87
N PHE A 63 4.97 -4.50 -4.19
CA PHE A 63 5.19 -3.18 -3.60
C PHE A 63 4.01 -2.21 -3.80
N LYS A 64 3.14 -2.48 -4.79
CA LYS A 64 1.97 -1.65 -5.11
C LYS A 64 0.96 -1.57 -3.98
N ASP A 65 0.96 -2.53 -3.06
CA ASP A 65 0.05 -2.54 -1.91
C ASP A 65 0.22 -1.29 -1.07
N ARG A 66 1.47 -0.83 -0.87
CA ARG A 66 1.78 0.41 -0.12
C ARG A 66 1.11 1.64 -0.74
N GLY A 67 1.35 1.87 -2.03
CA GLY A 67 0.74 3.01 -2.73
C GLY A 67 -0.77 2.93 -2.77
N MET A 68 -1.30 1.71 -2.78
CA MET A 68 -2.72 1.50 -2.81
C MET A 68 -3.41 1.71 -1.48
N ALA A 69 -2.86 1.21 -0.37
CA ALA A 69 -3.41 1.43 0.95
C ALA A 69 -3.59 2.93 1.22
N MET A 70 -2.61 3.72 0.78
CA MET A 70 -2.72 5.17 0.73
C MET A 70 -3.88 5.62 -0.18
N ALA A 71 -3.89 5.26 -1.46
CA ALA A 71 -4.89 5.71 -2.44
C ALA A 71 -6.34 5.39 -2.02
N VAL A 72 -6.61 4.19 -1.48
CA VAL A 72 -7.93 3.80 -0.99
C VAL A 72 -8.29 4.59 0.27
N THR A 73 -7.33 4.80 1.18
CA THR A 73 -7.52 5.66 2.36
C THR A 73 -7.90 7.09 1.94
N MET A 74 -7.24 7.64 0.91
CA MET A 74 -7.59 8.95 0.34
C MET A 74 -9.00 8.95 -0.27
N ALA A 75 -9.33 7.94 -1.07
CA ALA A 75 -10.64 7.81 -1.71
C ALA A 75 -11.78 7.76 -0.68
N LYS A 76 -11.59 6.99 0.41
CA LYS A 76 -12.55 6.90 1.51
C LYS A 76 -12.63 8.21 2.32
N ALA A 77 -11.52 8.92 2.51
CA ALA A 77 -11.53 10.23 3.13
C ALA A 77 -12.36 11.25 2.33
N GLN A 78 -12.36 11.12 1.00
CA GLN A 78 -13.11 11.97 0.06
C GLN A 78 -14.52 11.44 -0.29
N ASN A 79 -15.00 10.38 0.38
CA ASN A 79 -16.29 9.75 0.12
C ASN A 79 -16.50 9.28 -1.34
N LEU A 80 -15.42 8.86 -2.02
CA LEU A 80 -15.51 8.29 -3.36
C LEU A 80 -16.06 6.87 -3.30
N LYS A 81 -16.99 6.55 -4.20
CA LYS A 81 -17.61 5.20 -4.32
C LYS A 81 -16.96 4.32 -5.37
N LYS A 82 -16.19 4.92 -6.30
CA LYS A 82 -15.57 4.24 -7.43
C LYS A 82 -14.12 4.67 -7.56
N PHE A 83 -13.26 3.70 -7.85
CA PHE A 83 -11.83 3.91 -8.04
C PHE A 83 -11.39 3.16 -9.31
N VAL A 84 -10.73 3.86 -10.23
CA VAL A 84 -10.27 3.28 -11.49
C VAL A 84 -8.76 3.38 -11.52
N TYR A 85 -8.11 2.29 -11.89
CA TYR A 85 -6.67 2.28 -11.99
C TYR A 85 -6.21 1.34 -13.11
N HIS A 86 -5.16 1.76 -13.79
CA HIS A 86 -4.64 1.06 -14.95
C HIS A 86 -3.48 0.14 -14.51
N LEU A 87 -3.56 -1.15 -14.84
CA LEU A 87 -2.47 -2.10 -14.62
C LEU A 87 -1.95 -2.63 -15.95
N ARG A 88 -0.63 -2.58 -16.12
CA ARG A 88 0.03 -3.02 -17.35
C ARG A 88 0.54 -4.48 -17.30
N VAL A 89 0.92 -5.01 -16.13
CA VAL A 89 1.77 -6.22 -16.09
C VAL A 89 1.58 -7.19 -14.90
N MET A 90 0.46 -7.20 -14.16
CA MET A 90 0.37 -8.13 -13.01
C MET A 90 -0.91 -8.96 -12.95
N ARG A 91 -0.69 -10.26 -12.70
CA ARG A 91 -1.68 -11.33 -12.51
C ARG A 91 -2.21 -11.46 -11.07
N ALA A 92 -1.57 -10.81 -10.09
CA ALA A 92 -2.10 -10.73 -8.74
C ALA A 92 -2.94 -9.47 -8.64
N TYR A 93 -4.25 -9.63 -8.40
CA TYR A 93 -5.22 -8.56 -8.28
C TYR A 93 -4.99 -7.80 -6.96
N PRO A 94 -4.32 -6.63 -6.97
CA PRO A 94 -3.88 -5.99 -5.74
C PRO A 94 -5.03 -5.43 -4.89
N LEU A 95 -6.22 -5.22 -5.49
CA LEU A 95 -7.27 -4.39 -4.87
C LEU A 95 -8.50 -5.12 -4.45
N LEU A 96 -8.63 -6.39 -4.81
CA LEU A 96 -9.82 -7.15 -4.46
C LEU A 96 -10.04 -7.17 -2.95
N PRO A 97 -9.03 -7.44 -2.10
CA PRO A 97 -9.27 -7.46 -0.66
C PRO A 97 -9.41 -6.04 -0.07
N ILE A 98 -8.53 -5.09 -0.44
CA ILE A 98 -8.51 -3.72 0.12
C ILE A 98 -9.82 -2.98 -0.17
N ALA A 99 -10.25 -2.98 -1.44
CA ALA A 99 -11.37 -2.16 -1.86
C ALA A 99 -12.72 -2.82 -1.58
N LYS A 100 -12.83 -4.16 -1.67
CA LYS A 100 -14.05 -4.89 -1.32
C LYS A 100 -14.39 -4.76 0.16
N GLN A 101 -13.38 -4.78 1.05
CA GLN A 101 -13.59 -4.58 2.49
C GLN A 101 -14.14 -3.18 2.83
N GLN A 102 -14.09 -2.24 1.88
CA GLN A 102 -14.43 -0.83 2.09
C GLN A 102 -15.59 -0.35 1.20
N GLY A 103 -16.26 -1.25 0.47
CA GLY A 103 -17.39 -0.91 -0.40
C GLY A 103 -17.00 -0.09 -1.65
N LEU A 104 -15.71 -0.07 -2.01
CA LEU A 104 -15.22 0.63 -3.19
C LEU A 104 -15.24 -0.31 -4.41
N ILE A 105 -15.94 0.11 -5.46
CA ILE A 105 -15.91 -0.58 -6.75
C ILE A 105 -14.62 -0.21 -7.46
N VAL A 106 -13.76 -1.21 -7.66
CA VAL A 106 -12.51 -1.04 -8.39
C VAL A 106 -12.67 -1.54 -9.82
N LEU A 107 -12.36 -0.67 -10.78
CA LEU A 107 -12.29 -1.03 -12.19
C LEU A 107 -10.83 -1.10 -12.64
N TYR A 108 -10.51 -2.20 -13.30
CA TYR A 108 -9.19 -2.50 -13.84
C TYR A 108 -9.24 -2.34 -15.35
N PHE A 109 -8.31 -1.59 -15.91
CA PHE A 109 -8.11 -1.55 -17.37
C PHE A 109 -6.88 -2.37 -17.73
N CYS A 110 -7.10 -3.56 -18.30
CA CYS A 110 -6.08 -4.37 -18.96
C CYS A 110 -6.37 -4.34 -20.46
N ARG A 111 -5.34 -4.12 -21.30
CA ARG A 111 -5.44 -3.82 -22.75
C ARG A 111 -6.19 -4.88 -23.59
N LYS A 112 -6.73 -5.95 -23.00
CA LYS A 112 -7.54 -7.00 -23.66
C LYS A 112 -8.73 -7.55 -22.87
N GLN A 113 -9.07 -7.06 -21.66
CA GLN A 113 -10.22 -7.64 -20.93
C GLN A 113 -10.83 -6.68 -19.90
N TYR A 114 -12.09 -6.31 -20.10
CA TYR A 114 -12.91 -5.64 -19.11
C TYR A 114 -13.44 -6.69 -18.12
N ARG A 115 -13.03 -6.63 -16.86
CA ARG A 115 -13.67 -7.39 -15.77
C ARG A 115 -14.10 -6.40 -14.68
N LYS A 116 -15.41 -6.28 -14.48
CA LYS A 116 -15.99 -5.69 -13.26
C LYS A 116 -15.87 -6.73 -12.16
N THR A 117 -15.36 -6.32 -11.01
CA THR A 117 -15.61 -7.02 -9.76
C THR A 117 -16.88 -6.44 -9.17
N LEU A 118 -17.94 -7.27 -9.12
CA LEU A 118 -19.21 -6.99 -8.43
C LEU A 118 -19.01 -7.09 -6.92
#